data_AF-A0A1Q8QJF1-F1
#
_entry.id   AF-A0A1Q8QJF1-F1
#
_cell.length_a   1.000
_cell.length_b   1.000
_cell.length_c   1.000
_cell.angle_alpha   90.00
_cell.angle_beta   90.00
_cell.angle_gamma   90.00
#
_symmetry.space_group_name_H-M   'P 1'
#
loop_
_entity.id
_entity.type
_entity.pdbx_description
1 polymer ?
#
loop_
_entity_poly.entity_id
_entity_poly.type
_entity_poly.pdbx_seq_one_letter_code
_entity_poly.pdbx_strand_id
1 'polypeptide(L)'
;MFEISLTYPSPLLQDFLRFMDYLKEEDTVLSPKNQYMPREQLWGLNQLMSFKTENANPKLDQGSYSLLHMFYHLALAGNLAVMMPGKGVEFHLKVTDRYEEYLKLTMCEQYFFLLETLWIDADWEALQKATYGRIPNVRLISSVWQELARVTAGKTLNVKDSKRKKGRENNDKTPMRRGLIVISMS
;
A
#
# COMPACT_ATOMS: atom_id res chain seq x y z
N MET A 1 9.42 -16.97 -15.09
CA MET A 1 7.97 -17.18 -15.30
C MET A 1 7.22 -16.79 -14.02
N PHE A 2 6.49 -15.68 -14.02
CA PHE A 2 5.57 -15.32 -12.94
C PHE A 2 4.20 -15.88 -13.30
N GLU A 3 3.82 -17.01 -12.71
CA GLU A 3 2.44 -17.49 -12.81
C GLU A 3 1.61 -16.81 -11.72
N ILE A 4 0.58 -16.07 -12.12
CA ILE A 4 -0.51 -15.72 -11.22
C ILE A 4 -1.25 -17.03 -10.95
N SER A 5 -1.06 -17.56 -9.76
CA SER A 5 -1.65 -18.82 -9.32
C SER A 5 -2.54 -18.58 -8.11
N LEU A 6 -3.18 -19.64 -7.62
CA LEU A 6 -3.92 -19.59 -6.36
C LEU A 6 -3.04 -19.14 -5.16
N THR A 7 -1.71 -19.22 -5.26
CA THR A 7 -0.77 -18.88 -4.18
C THR A 7 -0.06 -17.53 -4.33
N TYR A 8 -0.13 -16.84 -5.48
CA TYR A 8 0.41 -15.48 -5.67
C TYR A 8 -0.25 -14.76 -6.87
N PRO A 9 -0.63 -13.46 -6.77
CA PRO A 9 -0.45 -12.50 -5.67
C PRO A 9 -1.58 -12.58 -4.63
N SER A 10 -1.95 -13.80 -4.23
CA SER A 10 -3.11 -14.05 -3.37
C SER A 10 -3.05 -13.37 -2.00
N PRO A 11 -1.91 -13.22 -1.27
CA PRO A 11 -1.96 -12.58 0.05
C PRO A 11 -2.21 -11.06 -0.02
N LEU A 12 -1.67 -10.37 -1.04
CA LEU A 12 -1.91 -8.93 -1.22
C LEU A 12 -3.35 -8.65 -1.62
N LEU A 13 -3.89 -9.43 -2.56
CA LEU A 13 -5.29 -9.32 -2.97
C LEU A 13 -6.22 -9.65 -1.81
N GLN A 14 -5.96 -10.72 -1.07
CA GLN A 14 -6.76 -11.07 0.11
C GLN A 14 -6.70 -9.99 1.18
N ASP A 15 -5.53 -9.40 1.43
CA ASP A 15 -5.39 -8.29 2.38
C ASP A 15 -6.19 -7.06 1.90
N PHE A 16 -6.20 -6.77 0.59
CA PHE A 16 -7.02 -5.69 0.03
C PHE A 16 -8.52 -5.97 0.16
N LEU A 17 -8.96 -7.19 -0.14
CA LEU A 17 -10.36 -7.60 0.05
C LEU A 17 -10.78 -7.49 1.52
N ARG A 18 -9.97 -7.99 2.46
CA ARG A 18 -10.21 -7.82 3.91
C ARG A 18 -10.34 -6.35 4.31
N PHE A 19 -9.50 -5.49 3.75
CA PHE A 19 -9.58 -4.06 3.98
C PHE A 19 -10.91 -3.47 3.48
N MET A 20 -11.33 -3.82 2.26
CA MET A 20 -12.58 -3.34 1.68
C MET A 20 -13.82 -3.88 2.40
N ASP A 21 -13.81 -5.17 2.76
CA ASP A 21 -14.89 -5.81 3.52
C ASP A 21 -15.05 -5.16 4.90
N TYR A 22 -13.94 -4.87 5.58
CA TYR A 22 -13.95 -4.11 6.83
C TYR A 22 -14.60 -2.73 6.66
N LEU A 23 -14.27 -1.98 5.60
CA LEU A 23 -14.89 -0.68 5.33
C LEU A 23 -16.38 -0.77 4.99
N LYS A 24 -16.82 -1.91 4.46
CA LYS A 24 -18.23 -2.16 4.13
C LYS A 24 -19.04 -2.44 5.40
N GLU A 25 -18.46 -3.14 6.36
CA GLU A 25 -19.12 -3.54 7.61
C GLU A 25 -19.07 -2.43 8.67
N GLU A 26 -17.95 -1.72 8.79
CA GLU A 26 -17.69 -0.74 9.84
C GLU A 26 -17.83 0.71 9.36
N ASP A 27 -18.52 1.55 10.13
CA ASP A 27 -18.55 2.98 9.85
C ASP A 27 -17.21 3.64 10.16
N THR A 28 -16.49 4.02 9.11
CA THR A 28 -15.17 4.63 9.22
C THR A 28 -15.29 6.15 9.15
N VAL A 29 -15.29 6.81 10.33
CA VAL A 29 -15.25 8.27 10.43
C VAL A 29 -13.80 8.76 10.32
N LEU A 30 -13.54 9.60 9.33
CA LEU A 30 -12.22 10.14 9.04
C LEU A 30 -11.92 11.38 9.89
N SER A 31 -10.65 11.51 10.27
CA SER A 31 -10.17 12.67 11.02
C SER A 31 -10.33 13.97 10.22
N PRO A 32 -10.83 15.08 10.80
CA PRO A 32 -11.15 16.30 10.05
C PRO A 32 -9.97 16.95 9.32
N LYS A 33 -8.76 16.84 9.88
CA LYS A 33 -7.57 17.54 9.37
C LYS A 33 -6.94 16.84 8.17
N ASN A 34 -6.75 15.54 8.27
CA ASN A 34 -5.99 14.76 7.28
C ASN A 34 -6.87 13.76 6.54
N GLN A 35 -8.15 13.64 6.91
CA GLN A 35 -9.09 12.65 6.38
C GLN A 35 -8.59 11.21 6.55
N TYR A 36 -7.82 10.95 7.62
CA TYR A 36 -7.29 9.62 7.91
C TYR A 36 -8.24 8.78 8.75
N MET A 37 -8.18 7.48 8.56
CA MET A 37 -8.86 6.47 9.36
C MET A 37 -8.47 6.56 10.84
N PRO A 38 -9.37 6.21 11.77
CA PRO A 38 -9.08 6.13 13.19
C PRO A 38 -7.95 5.16 13.51
N ARG A 39 -7.09 5.52 14.47
CA ARG A 39 -5.90 4.73 14.84
C ARG A 39 -6.25 3.34 15.38
N GLU A 40 -7.35 3.23 16.12
CA GLU A 40 -7.81 1.96 16.68
C GLU A 40 -8.25 1.00 15.58
N GLN A 41 -9.02 1.49 14.60
CA GLN A 41 -9.42 0.72 13.43
C GLN A 41 -8.20 0.27 12.61
N LEU A 42 -7.23 1.16 12.38
CA LEU A 42 -5.97 0.84 11.68
C LEU A 42 -5.17 -0.24 12.41
N TRP A 43 -5.07 -0.15 13.74
CA TRP A 43 -4.38 -1.16 14.52
C TRP A 43 -5.08 -2.52 14.45
N GLY A 44 -6.41 -2.54 14.55
CA GLY A 44 -7.23 -3.74 14.39
C GLY A 44 -7.07 -4.38 13.01
N LEU A 45 -7.26 -3.59 11.94
CA LEU A 45 -7.03 -4.00 10.55
C LEU A 45 -5.65 -4.62 10.35
N ASN A 46 -4.60 -3.98 10.87
CA ASN A 46 -3.23 -4.47 10.74
C ASN A 46 -3.03 -5.86 11.39
N GLN A 47 -3.83 -6.25 12.39
CA GLN A 47 -3.76 -7.60 12.96
C GLN A 47 -4.36 -8.67 12.05
N LEU A 48 -5.25 -8.29 11.15
CA LEU A 48 -5.92 -9.17 10.19
C LEU A 48 -5.11 -9.35 8.89
N MET A 49 -4.17 -8.45 8.62
CA MET A 49 -3.34 -8.50 7.41
C MET A 49 -2.30 -9.62 7.48
N SER A 50 -2.04 -10.22 6.32
CA SER A 50 -0.93 -11.15 6.10
C SER A 50 0.40 -10.41 6.20
N PHE A 51 0.47 -9.21 5.63
CA PHE A 51 1.64 -8.32 5.71
C PHE A 51 1.44 -7.25 6.78
N LYS A 52 1.84 -7.57 8.02
CA LYS A 52 1.68 -6.67 9.16
C LYS A 52 2.79 -5.61 9.20
N THR A 53 2.41 -4.41 9.62
CA THR A 53 3.37 -3.41 10.09
C THR A 53 3.99 -3.92 11.39
N GLU A 54 5.31 -4.12 11.39
CA GLU A 54 6.06 -4.54 12.57
C GLU A 54 6.02 -3.46 13.67
N ASN A 55 6.00 -3.89 14.94
CA ASN A 55 5.93 -3.01 16.12
C ASN A 55 4.73 -2.04 16.12
N ALA A 56 3.66 -2.39 15.41
CA ALA A 56 2.44 -1.61 15.36
C ALA A 56 1.80 -1.50 16.75
N ASN A 57 1.30 -0.31 17.07
CA ASN A 57 0.58 -0.04 18.30
C ASN A 57 -0.58 0.95 18.04
N PRO A 58 -1.59 1.03 18.92
CA PRO A 58 -2.78 1.87 18.70
C PRO A 58 -2.53 3.38 18.61
N LYS A 59 -1.30 3.85 18.85
CA LYS A 59 -0.95 5.27 18.76
C LYS A 59 -0.42 5.68 17.39
N LEU A 60 -0.11 4.71 16.53
CA LEU A 60 0.39 4.98 15.18
C LEU A 60 -0.70 5.61 14.31
N ASP A 61 -0.31 6.55 13.46
CA ASP A 61 -1.16 7.16 12.45
C ASP A 61 -1.22 6.32 11.17
N GLN A 62 -2.15 6.65 10.26
CA GLN A 62 -2.34 5.91 9.02
C GLN A 62 -1.06 5.79 8.18
N GLY A 63 -0.29 6.87 8.06
CA GLY A 63 0.95 6.86 7.29
C GLY A 63 2.03 5.94 7.86
N SER A 64 1.94 5.56 9.14
CA SER A 64 2.81 4.55 9.74
C SER A 64 2.48 3.12 9.28
N TYR A 65 1.25 2.87 8.82
CA TYR A 65 0.79 1.59 8.26
C TYR A 65 0.88 1.62 6.73
N SER A 66 2.07 1.47 6.16
CA SER A 66 2.30 1.68 4.72
C SER A 66 1.33 0.91 3.81
N LEU A 67 1.03 -0.36 4.13
CA LEU A 67 0.10 -1.18 3.34
C LEU A 67 -1.34 -0.66 3.42
N LEU A 68 -1.86 -0.41 4.63
CA LEU A 68 -3.21 0.10 4.82
C LEU A 68 -3.36 1.51 4.25
N HIS A 69 -2.31 2.33 4.34
CA HIS A 69 -2.28 3.65 3.72
C HIS A 69 -2.38 3.55 2.20
N MET A 70 -1.65 2.62 1.58
CA MET A 70 -1.77 2.34 0.15
C MET A 70 -3.17 1.87 -0.21
N PHE A 71 -3.75 0.90 0.52
CA PHE A 71 -5.09 0.40 0.25
C PHE A 71 -6.17 1.49 0.35
N TYR A 72 -6.08 2.37 1.35
CA TYR A 72 -6.96 3.54 1.46
C TYR A 72 -6.91 4.40 0.19
N HIS A 73 -5.71 4.71 -0.31
CA HIS A 73 -5.58 5.52 -1.52
C HIS A 73 -6.03 4.79 -2.78
N LEU A 74 -5.81 3.48 -2.88
CA LEU A 74 -6.32 2.67 -3.99
C LEU A 74 -7.84 2.58 -4.00
N ALA A 75 -8.46 2.40 -2.84
CA ALA A 75 -9.92 2.35 -2.72
C ALA A 75 -10.56 3.65 -3.21
N LEU A 76 -9.97 4.80 -2.85
CA LEU A 76 -10.41 6.11 -3.31
C LEU A 76 -10.15 6.34 -4.80
N ALA A 77 -8.92 6.10 -5.27
CA ALA A 77 -8.54 6.32 -6.66
C ALA A 77 -9.32 5.42 -7.64
N GLY A 78 -9.55 4.16 -7.26
CA GLY A 78 -10.35 3.20 -8.02
C GLY A 78 -11.86 3.41 -7.90
N ASN A 79 -12.30 4.42 -7.13
CA ASN A 79 -13.71 4.70 -6.82
C ASN A 79 -14.45 3.49 -6.21
N LEU A 80 -13.71 2.61 -5.52
CA LEU A 80 -14.25 1.47 -4.76
C LEU A 80 -14.75 1.92 -3.38
N ALA A 81 -14.22 3.03 -2.89
CA ALA A 81 -14.73 3.76 -1.74
C ALA A 81 -14.73 5.27 -2.05
N VAL A 82 -15.59 6.01 -1.35
CA VAL A 82 -15.71 7.47 -1.46
C VAL A 82 -15.75 8.12 -0.09
N MET A 83 -15.28 9.36 -0.02
CA MET A 83 -15.45 10.20 1.16
C MET A 83 -16.78 10.93 1.07
N MET A 84 -17.71 10.60 1.97
CA MET A 84 -19.01 11.25 2.07
C MET A 84 -19.00 12.25 3.22
N PRO A 85 -19.51 13.48 3.04
CA PRO A 85 -19.65 14.42 4.15
C PRO A 85 -20.62 13.85 5.19
N GLY A 86 -20.21 13.89 6.46
CA GLY A 86 -21.02 13.54 7.62
C GLY A 86 -21.69 14.74 8.26
N LYS A 87 -21.92 14.67 9.58
CA LYS A 87 -22.40 15.82 10.35
C LYS A 87 -21.24 16.78 10.65
N GLY A 88 -21.39 18.05 10.25
CA GLY A 88 -20.39 19.08 10.52
C GLY A 88 -19.15 18.96 9.63
N VAL A 89 -17.97 18.77 10.23
CA VAL A 89 -16.67 18.69 9.54
C VAL A 89 -16.16 17.26 9.34
N GLU A 90 -16.99 16.28 9.69
CA GLU A 90 -16.65 14.85 9.60
C GLU A 90 -16.82 14.35 8.16
N PHE A 91 -15.95 13.44 7.76
CA PHE A 91 -16.08 12.68 6.52
C PHE A 91 -16.18 11.20 6.86
N HIS A 92 -17.08 10.48 6.21
CA HIS A 92 -17.18 9.03 6.32
C HIS A 92 -16.57 8.39 5.08
N LEU A 93 -15.76 7.36 5.27
CA LEU A 93 -15.31 6.51 4.19
C LEU A 93 -16.37 5.44 3.95
N LYS A 94 -16.93 5.38 2.74
CA LYS A 94 -18.00 4.45 2.38
C LYS A 94 -17.63 3.67 1.13
N VAL A 95 -17.81 2.36 1.19
CA VAL A 95 -17.68 1.47 0.03
C VAL A 95 -18.79 1.77 -0.97
N THR A 96 -18.46 1.77 -2.26
CA THR A 96 -19.40 2.02 -3.36
C THR A 96 -19.88 0.71 -3.97
N ASP A 97 -20.95 0.77 -4.77
CA ASP A 97 -21.44 -0.36 -5.56
C ASP A 97 -20.40 -0.88 -6.56
N ARG A 98 -19.41 -0.06 -6.94
CA ARG A 98 -18.29 -0.46 -7.81
C ARG A 98 -17.43 -1.55 -7.18
N TYR A 99 -17.40 -1.66 -5.86
CA TYR A 99 -16.73 -2.78 -5.20
C TYR A 99 -17.37 -4.13 -5.55
N GLU A 100 -18.70 -4.20 -5.70
CA GLU A 100 -19.39 -5.42 -6.14
C GLU A 100 -19.06 -5.78 -7.59
N GLU A 101 -18.79 -4.78 -8.44
CA GLU A 101 -18.30 -5.01 -9.80
C GLU A 101 -16.86 -5.53 -9.80
N TYR A 102 -16.00 -4.95 -8.96
CA TYR A 102 -14.64 -5.42 -8.75
C TYR A 102 -14.58 -6.87 -8.25
N LEU A 103 -15.51 -7.28 -7.37
CA LEU A 103 -15.60 -8.66 -6.88
C LEU A 103 -15.97 -9.68 -7.97
N LYS A 104 -16.59 -9.25 -9.07
CA LYS A 104 -16.91 -10.13 -10.21
C LYS A 104 -15.73 -10.39 -11.14
N LEU A 105 -14.66 -9.60 -11.02
CA LEU A 105 -13.44 -9.78 -11.78
C LEU A 105 -12.71 -11.05 -11.35
N THR A 106 -11.97 -11.67 -12.27
CA THR A 106 -11.03 -12.73 -11.93
C THR A 106 -9.89 -12.18 -11.05
N MET A 107 -9.22 -13.05 -10.30
CA MET A 107 -8.07 -12.63 -9.47
C MET A 107 -6.99 -11.89 -10.28
N CYS A 108 -6.77 -12.29 -11.53
CA CYS A 108 -5.82 -11.63 -12.43
C CYS A 108 -6.26 -10.20 -12.75
N GLU A 109 -7.53 -10.02 -13.15
CA GLU A 109 -8.11 -8.71 -13.45
C GLU A 109 -8.16 -7.81 -12.21
N GLN A 110 -8.48 -8.35 -11.04
CA GLN A 110 -8.41 -7.63 -9.77
C GLN A 110 -7.00 -7.10 -9.49
N TYR A 111 -5.98 -7.93 -9.70
CA TYR A 111 -4.59 -7.52 -9.55
C TYR A 111 -4.21 -6.41 -10.52
N PHE A 112 -4.52 -6.57 -11.80
CA PHE A 112 -4.22 -5.54 -12.81
C PHE A 112 -5.00 -4.25 -12.57
N PHE A 113 -6.23 -4.34 -12.10
CA PHE A 113 -7.01 -3.17 -11.68
C PHE A 113 -6.28 -2.40 -10.56
N LEU A 114 -5.83 -3.07 -9.51
CA LEU A 114 -5.11 -2.40 -8.42
C LEU A 114 -3.76 -1.82 -8.88
N LEU A 115 -3.07 -2.55 -9.76
CA LEU A 115 -1.80 -2.09 -10.31
C LEU A 115 -1.97 -0.85 -11.20
N GLU A 116 -2.96 -0.87 -12.09
CA GLU A 116 -3.34 0.28 -12.93
C GLU A 116 -3.75 1.47 -12.05
N THR A 117 -4.65 1.24 -11.09
CA THR A 117 -5.10 2.26 -10.14
C THR A 117 -3.92 2.87 -9.39
N LEU A 118 -2.98 2.05 -8.90
CA LEU A 118 -1.78 2.54 -8.20
C LEU A 118 -0.91 3.40 -9.12
N TRP A 119 -0.79 3.01 -10.38
CA TRP A 119 0.20 3.58 -11.29
C TRP A 119 -0.31 4.84 -11.99
N ILE A 120 -1.57 4.82 -12.41
CA ILE A 120 -2.18 5.83 -13.26
C ILE A 120 -3.05 6.78 -12.44
N ASP A 121 -3.91 6.25 -11.58
CA ASP A 121 -4.98 7.03 -10.95
C ASP A 121 -4.61 7.56 -9.56
N ALA A 122 -3.71 6.89 -8.83
CA ALA A 122 -3.37 7.26 -7.48
C ALA A 122 -2.54 8.56 -7.42
N ASP A 123 -2.91 9.45 -6.49
CA ASP A 123 -2.10 10.60 -6.13
C ASP A 123 -0.86 10.15 -5.34
N TRP A 124 0.26 10.03 -6.05
CA TRP A 124 1.56 9.64 -5.49
C TRP A 124 2.10 10.64 -4.47
N GLU A 125 1.72 11.92 -4.55
CA GLU A 125 2.11 12.92 -3.57
C GLU A 125 1.36 12.68 -2.26
N ALA A 126 0.04 12.49 -2.32
CA ALA A 126 -0.77 12.15 -1.16
C ALA A 126 -0.30 10.85 -0.48
N LEU A 127 -0.02 9.82 -1.29
CA LEU A 127 0.49 8.52 -0.83
C LEU A 127 1.85 8.63 -0.10
N GLN A 128 2.69 9.59 -0.48
CA GLN A 128 4.01 9.79 0.16
C GLN A 128 3.95 10.71 1.38
N LYS A 129 3.08 11.72 1.36
CA LYS A 129 3.01 12.79 2.36
C LYS A 129 2.87 12.26 3.78
N ALA A 130 2.11 11.17 3.96
CA ALA A 130 1.85 10.58 5.28
C ALA A 130 2.96 9.64 5.76
N THR A 131 3.80 9.11 4.85
CA THR A 131 4.57 7.89 5.14
C THR A 131 5.94 8.15 5.72
N TYR A 132 6.31 9.39 6.02
CA TYR A 132 7.61 9.78 6.57
C TYR A 132 8.81 9.27 5.72
N GLY A 133 8.59 9.07 4.41
CA GLY A 133 9.54 8.49 3.46
C GLY A 133 9.68 6.97 3.55
N ARG A 134 8.69 6.26 4.11
CA ARG A 134 8.61 4.78 4.07
C ARG A 134 8.14 4.26 2.72
N ILE A 135 7.40 5.05 1.95
CA ILE A 135 7.09 4.76 0.55
C ILE A 135 8.15 5.44 -0.34
N PRO A 136 8.82 4.69 -1.24
CA PRO A 136 9.73 5.26 -2.24
C PRO A 136 9.08 6.38 -3.04
N ASN A 137 9.80 7.48 -3.25
CA ASN A 137 9.27 8.56 -4.08
C ASN A 137 9.28 8.19 -5.57
N VAL A 138 8.49 8.92 -6.37
CA VAL A 138 8.36 8.70 -7.82
C VAL A 138 9.73 8.65 -8.50
N ARG A 139 10.70 9.48 -8.10
CA ARG A 139 12.05 9.47 -8.69
C ARG A 139 12.80 8.16 -8.45
N LEU A 140 12.72 7.61 -7.23
CA LEU A 140 13.34 6.33 -6.90
C LEU A 140 12.66 5.20 -7.68
N ILE A 141 11.33 5.22 -7.77
CA ILE A 141 10.57 4.25 -8.55
C ILE A 141 10.92 4.34 -10.04
N SER A 142 10.95 5.54 -10.63
CA SER A 142 11.38 5.75 -12.01
C SER A 142 12.80 5.24 -12.26
N SER A 143 13.72 5.41 -11.30
CA SER A 143 15.08 4.89 -11.44
C SER A 143 15.12 3.37 -11.42
N VAL A 144 14.33 2.71 -10.57
CA VAL A 144 14.18 1.25 -10.57
C VAL A 144 13.60 0.76 -11.90
N TRP A 145 12.63 1.48 -12.47
CA TRP A 145 12.06 1.14 -13.77
C TRP A 145 13.01 1.35 -14.94
N GLN A 146 13.82 2.41 -14.93
CA GLN A 146 14.86 2.59 -15.94
C GLN A 146 15.87 1.44 -15.89
N GLU A 147 16.21 0.97 -14.69
CA GLU A 147 17.06 -0.20 -14.53
C GLU A 147 16.34 -1.47 -15.01
N LEU A 148 15.08 -1.70 -14.62
CA LEU A 148 14.28 -2.84 -15.11
C LEU A 148 14.13 -2.86 -16.63
N ALA A 149 13.87 -1.72 -17.27
CA ALA A 149 13.71 -1.61 -18.72
C ALA A 149 15.02 -1.92 -19.48
N ARG A 150 16.18 -1.75 -18.83
CA ARG A 150 17.50 -2.07 -19.39
C ARG A 150 17.91 -3.51 -19.17
N VAL A 151 17.19 -4.24 -18.31
CA VAL A 151 17.55 -5.60 -17.91
C VAL A 151 16.82 -6.59 -18.80
N THR A 152 17.58 -7.51 -19.40
CA THR A 152 17.00 -8.67 -20.07
C THR A 152 16.40 -9.63 -19.05
N ALA A 153 15.23 -10.17 -19.40
CA ALA A 153 14.49 -11.17 -18.62
C ALA A 153 15.44 -12.25 -18.03
N GLY A 154 15.33 -12.52 -16.72
CA GLY A 154 16.11 -13.54 -16.01
C GLY A 154 17.37 -13.06 -15.27
N LYS A 155 17.66 -11.75 -15.26
CA LYS A 155 18.79 -11.18 -14.51
C LYS A 155 18.36 -10.57 -13.17
N THR A 156 19.11 -10.86 -12.11
CA THR A 156 18.88 -10.32 -10.77
C THR A 156 19.35 -8.86 -10.67
N LEU A 157 18.48 -7.98 -10.18
CA LEU A 157 18.81 -6.58 -9.88
C LEU A 157 19.29 -6.42 -8.44
N ASN A 158 20.39 -5.70 -8.25
CA ASN A 158 20.94 -5.39 -6.94
C ASN A 158 20.62 -3.93 -6.59
N VAL A 159 19.43 -3.70 -6.04
CA VAL A 159 18.98 -2.36 -5.65
C VAL A 159 19.71 -1.95 -4.37
N LYS A 160 20.69 -1.06 -4.49
CA LYS A 160 21.35 -0.46 -3.32
C LYS A 160 20.46 0.63 -2.75
N ASP A 161 20.01 0.44 -1.51
CA ASP A 161 19.30 1.47 -0.76
C ASP A 161 20.24 2.66 -0.54
N SER A 162 19.95 3.80 -1.18
CA SER A 162 20.78 4.99 -1.07
C SER A 162 20.60 5.57 0.34
N LYS A 163 21.62 5.37 1.19
CA LYS A 163 21.70 5.88 2.57
C LYS A 163 21.08 7.29 2.69
N ARG A 164 20.09 7.46 3.58
CA ARG A 164 19.86 8.75 4.24
C ARG A 164 21.20 9.20 4.85
N LYS A 165 21.65 10.43 4.54
CA LYS A 165 22.74 11.08 5.29
C LYS A 165 22.33 11.14 6.78
N LYS A 166 22.81 10.18 7.58
CA LYS A 166 22.79 10.26 9.04
C LYS A 166 23.96 11.14 9.45
N GLY A 167 23.66 12.36 9.87
CA GLY A 167 24.52 13.05 10.83
C GLY A 167 24.38 12.39 12.20
N ARG A 168 25.53 12.19 12.84
CA ARG A 168 25.80 11.64 14.18
C ARG A 168 25.93 10.12 14.31
N GLU A 169 27.20 9.76 14.49
CA GLU A 169 27.73 8.52 15.03
C GLU A 169 26.96 8.04 16.26
N ASN A 170 26.69 6.75 16.31
CA ASN A 170 27.12 5.93 17.43
C ASN A 170 27.18 4.46 17.01
N ASN A 171 28.23 3.80 17.53
CA ASN A 171 28.55 2.40 17.36
C ASN A 171 27.37 1.48 17.66
N ASP A 172 26.91 0.73 16.67
CA ASP A 172 26.42 -0.62 16.93
C ASP A 172 26.57 -1.49 15.67
N LYS A 173 27.15 -2.69 15.84
CA LYS A 173 27.43 -3.64 14.77
C LYS A 173 26.21 -4.53 14.55
N THR A 174 25.28 -4.09 13.71
CA THR A 174 24.17 -4.94 13.23
C THR A 174 24.39 -5.27 11.74
N PRO A 175 24.35 -6.55 11.31
CA PRO A 175 24.54 -6.88 9.90
C PRO A 175 23.36 -6.39 9.06
N MET A 176 23.67 -5.65 7.99
CA MET A 176 22.72 -5.21 6.95
C MET A 176 21.90 -6.40 6.42
N ARG A 177 20.57 -6.36 6.58
CA ARG A 177 19.66 -7.23 5.81
C ARG A 177 19.67 -6.78 4.36
N ARG A 178 20.26 -7.59 3.48
CA ARG A 178 20.18 -7.43 2.02
C ARG A 178 18.79 -7.88 1.59
N GLY A 179 17.95 -6.95 1.13
CA GLY A 179 16.72 -7.31 0.40
C GLY A 179 17.11 -7.78 -0.99
N LEU A 180 16.95 -9.08 -1.26
CA LEU A 180 17.16 -9.67 -2.58
C LEU A 180 15.82 -9.66 -3.31
N ILE A 181 15.69 -8.88 -4.38
CA ILE A 181 14.54 -8.97 -5.29
C ILE A 181 15.02 -9.74 -6.52
N VAL A 182 14.61 -11.00 -6.63
CA VAL A 182 14.85 -11.83 -7.82
C VAL A 182 13.64 -11.68 -8.73
N ILE A 183 13.80 -11.01 -9.86
CA ILE A 183 12.79 -10.94 -10.91
C ILE A 183 13.27 -11.85 -12.04
N SER A 184 12.71 -13.06 -12.11
CA SER A 184 12.96 -14.01 -13.19
C SER A 184 11.79 -14.00 -14.17
N MET A 185 11.95 -13.28 -15.28
CA MET A 185 10.99 -13.31 -16.39
C MET A 185 11.43 -14.36 -17.41
N SER A 186 10.48 -15.12 -17.93
CA SER A 186 10.61 -16.12 -19.00
C SER A 186 9.43 -15.90 -19.92
#